data_AF-A0AAX3MMX6-F1
#
_entry.id   AF-A0AAX3MMX6-F1
#
_cell.length_a   1.000
_cell.length_b   1.000
_cell.length_c   1.000
_cell.angle_alpha   90.00
_cell.angle_beta   90.00
_cell.angle_gamma   90.00
#
_symmetry.space_group_name_H-M   'P 1'
#
loop_
_entity.id
_entity.type
_entity.pdbx_description
1 polymer ?
#
loop_
_entity_poly.entity_id
_entity_poly.type
_entity_poly.pdbx_seq_one_letter_code
_entity_poly.pdbx_strand_id
1 'polypeptide(L)'
;MFKRWEEKKELPGVDSLTFANGAVILLDWRESFDNHTKEKKAWCTPLCDTSFSSIGKYDSDCWVSVDSWSFVEHKGGKIYGGDGAMGNEGSLVYIDADNNFVWGFFFTQTNPISFISVSNDILMAINEHSELKLEINLNNLTEIDVEVVMFPNRVSV
;
A
#
# COMPACT_ATOMS: atom_id res chain seq x y z
N MET A 1 9.83 -5.79 17.37
CA MET A 1 8.38 -5.93 17.61
C MET A 1 7.76 -4.56 17.41
N PHE A 2 6.91 -4.41 16.40
CA PHE A 2 6.37 -3.11 15.99
C PHE A 2 5.16 -2.75 16.86
N LYS A 3 5.44 -2.10 17.99
CA LYS A 3 4.46 -1.83 19.06
C LYS A 3 3.19 -1.11 18.59
N ARG A 4 3.31 -0.14 17.68
CA ARG A 4 2.16 0.61 17.14
C ARG A 4 1.16 -0.29 16.41
N TRP A 5 1.67 -1.24 15.61
CA TRP A 5 0.80 -2.21 14.93
C TRP A 5 0.06 -3.12 15.91
N GLU A 6 0.74 -3.59 16.96
CA GLU A 6 0.15 -4.50 17.94
C GLU A 6 -0.97 -3.84 18.73
N GLU A 7 -0.76 -2.60 19.15
CA GLU A 7 -1.70 -1.89 20.01
C GLU A 7 -2.85 -1.24 19.23
N LYS A 8 -2.58 -0.75 18.01
CA LYS A 8 -3.51 0.15 17.31
C LYS A 8 -3.73 -0.14 15.83
N LYS A 9 -2.99 -1.08 15.23
CA LYS A 9 -3.03 -1.35 13.77
C LYS A 9 -2.72 -0.08 12.96
N GLU A 10 -1.70 0.67 13.39
CA GLU A 10 -1.26 1.89 12.73
C GLU A 10 -0.02 1.66 11.84
N LEU A 11 0.04 2.36 10.72
CA LEU A 11 1.22 2.55 9.85
C LEU A 11 1.62 4.03 9.79
N PRO A 12 2.83 4.38 9.32
CA PRO A 12 3.14 5.77 8.97
C PRO A 12 2.21 6.28 7.86
N GLY A 13 1.57 7.43 8.07
CA GLY A 13 0.67 8.11 7.14
C GLY A 13 1.38 8.81 5.98
N VAL A 14 2.34 8.13 5.36
CA VAL A 14 3.14 8.61 4.23
C VAL A 14 3.40 7.43 3.29
N ASP A 15 3.51 7.71 1.99
CA ASP A 15 3.82 6.71 0.96
C ASP A 15 5.08 5.94 1.37
N SER A 16 4.90 4.69 1.80
CA SER A 16 5.99 3.93 2.42
C SER A 16 5.79 2.42 2.40
N LEU A 17 6.92 1.72 2.42
CA LEU A 17 7.03 0.31 2.77
C LEU A 17 7.69 0.20 4.16
N THR A 18 6.97 -0.34 5.11
CA THR A 18 7.36 -0.47 6.52
C THR A 18 7.67 -1.92 6.86
N PHE A 19 8.72 -2.17 7.66
CA PHE A 19 9.11 -3.50 8.14
C PHE A 19 8.99 -3.62 9.67
N ALA A 20 8.79 -4.85 10.15
CA ALA A 20 8.63 -5.16 11.57
C ALA A 20 9.81 -4.76 12.48
N ASN A 21 11.00 -4.61 11.89
CA ASN A 21 12.22 -4.16 12.57
C ASN A 21 12.30 -2.61 12.70
N GLY A 22 11.35 -1.88 12.14
CA GLY A 22 11.31 -0.42 12.15
C GLY A 22 12.07 0.28 11.03
N ALA A 23 12.63 -0.47 10.09
CA ALA A 23 13.07 0.06 8.81
C ALA A 23 11.86 0.49 7.98
N VAL A 24 12.01 1.60 7.27
CA VAL A 24 10.98 2.14 6.38
C VAL A 24 11.67 2.56 5.09
N ILE A 25 11.08 2.24 3.95
CA ILE A 25 11.46 2.79 2.66
C ILE A 25 10.38 3.80 2.29
N LEU A 26 10.74 5.07 2.13
CA LEU A 26 9.82 6.06 1.57
C LEU A 26 9.62 5.77 0.09
N LEU A 27 8.39 5.90 -0.36
CA LEU A 27 8.01 5.73 -1.75
C LEU A 27 7.70 7.10 -2.35
N ASP A 28 7.99 7.23 -3.64
CA ASP A 28 7.64 8.39 -4.44
C ASP A 28 6.49 8.01 -5.38
N TRP A 29 5.27 8.42 -5.00
CA TRP A 29 4.09 8.29 -5.84
C TRP A 29 4.00 9.46 -6.81
N ARG A 30 4.01 9.16 -8.11
CA ARG A 30 3.92 10.16 -9.17
C ARG A 30 2.80 9.84 -10.11
N GLU A 31 2.07 10.87 -10.51
CA GLU A 31 1.04 10.77 -11.53
C GLU A 31 1.31 11.77 -12.65
N SER A 32 0.89 11.42 -13.86
CA SER A 32 0.82 12.34 -14.98
C SER A 32 -0.50 12.17 -15.71
N PHE A 33 -0.99 13.28 -16.25
CA PHE A 33 -2.19 13.30 -17.08
C PHE A 33 -1.90 14.10 -18.34
N ASP A 34 -2.06 13.47 -19.50
CA ASP A 34 -1.94 14.14 -20.78
C ASP A 34 -3.30 14.72 -21.19
N ASN A 35 -3.38 16.06 -21.22
CA ASN A 35 -4.61 16.77 -21.55
C ASN A 35 -5.12 16.54 -22.99
N HIS A 36 -4.25 16.15 -23.93
CA HIS A 36 -4.62 15.89 -25.31
C HIS A 36 -5.13 14.45 -25.49
N THR A 37 -4.39 13.46 -24.99
CA THR A 37 -4.75 12.04 -25.14
C THR A 37 -5.75 11.56 -24.09
N LYS A 38 -5.93 12.34 -23.01
CA LYS A 38 -6.69 11.96 -21.79
C LYS A 38 -6.12 10.73 -21.09
N GLU A 39 -4.86 10.40 -21.34
CA GLU A 39 -4.17 9.28 -20.72
C GLU A 39 -3.67 9.68 -19.33
N LYS A 40 -4.01 8.88 -18.31
CA LYS A 40 -3.43 8.97 -16.96
C LYS A 40 -2.39 7.88 -16.80
N LYS A 41 -1.24 8.22 -16.22
CA LYS A 41 -0.18 7.27 -15.81
C LYS A 41 0.18 7.52 -14.36
N ALA A 42 0.52 6.44 -13.66
CA ALA A 42 1.00 6.49 -12.29
C ALA A 42 2.25 5.62 -12.15
N TRP A 43 3.10 5.98 -11.18
CA TRP A 43 4.31 5.25 -10.81
C TRP A 43 4.49 5.30 -9.30
N CYS A 44 5.03 4.23 -8.75
CA CYS A 44 5.45 4.15 -7.36
C CYS A 44 6.86 3.58 -7.32
N THR A 45 7.82 4.36 -6.84
CA THR A 45 9.23 3.96 -6.82
C THR A 45 9.85 4.17 -5.46
N PRO A 46 10.78 3.31 -5.00
CA PRO A 46 11.53 3.56 -3.77
C PRO A 46 12.31 4.86 -3.88
N LEU A 47 12.18 5.74 -2.88
CA LEU A 47 12.83 7.04 -2.82
C LEU A 47 14.09 6.99 -1.95
N CYS A 48 13.95 6.58 -0.69
CA CYS A 48 15.07 6.46 0.24
C CYS A 48 14.73 5.61 1.47
N ASP A 49 15.78 5.11 2.11
CA ASP A 49 15.68 4.43 3.40
C ASP A 49 15.53 5.43 4.56
N THR A 50 14.70 5.07 5.53
CA THR A 50 14.48 5.81 6.77
C THR A 50 14.05 4.88 7.91
N SER A 51 13.58 5.45 9.02
CA SER A 51 13.02 4.71 10.15
C SER A 51 11.87 5.47 10.80
N PHE A 52 11.07 4.78 11.61
CA PHE A 52 10.04 5.42 12.44
C PHE A 52 10.60 6.57 13.29
N SER A 53 11.80 6.40 13.86
CA SER A 53 12.42 7.43 14.69
C SER A 53 12.76 8.69 13.91
N SER A 54 13.12 8.54 12.63
CA SER A 54 13.50 9.65 11.76
C SER A 54 12.28 10.43 11.28
N ILE A 55 11.18 9.74 10.96
CA ILE A 55 9.88 10.36 10.67
C ILE A 55 9.36 11.07 11.93
N GLY A 56 9.28 10.33 13.04
CA GLY A 56 8.79 10.78 14.34
C GLY A 56 9.53 11.98 14.94
N LYS A 57 10.78 12.22 14.52
CA LYS A 57 11.55 13.40 14.90
C LYS A 57 10.90 14.71 14.43
N TYR A 58 10.27 14.69 13.26
CA TYR A 58 9.67 15.88 12.64
C TYR A 58 8.15 15.86 12.74
N ASP A 59 7.55 14.68 12.80
CA ASP A 59 6.11 14.50 12.98
C ASP A 59 5.82 13.38 13.98
N SER A 60 5.52 13.74 15.22
CA SER A 60 5.21 12.77 16.28
C SER A 60 3.85 12.09 16.13
N ASP A 61 2.96 12.64 15.29
CA ASP A 61 1.60 12.16 15.06
C ASP A 61 1.43 11.58 13.64
N CYS A 62 2.52 11.13 13.03
CA CYS A 62 2.57 10.59 11.68
C CYS A 62 1.85 9.24 11.50
N TRP A 63 0.98 8.82 12.41
CA TRP A 63 0.43 7.46 12.47
C TRP A 63 -1.01 7.44 11.99
N VAL A 64 -1.34 6.49 11.12
CA VAL A 64 -2.67 6.32 10.56
C VAL A 64 -3.14 4.88 10.82
N SER A 65 -4.33 4.75 11.41
CA SER A 65 -5.00 3.45 11.56
C SER A 65 -5.36 2.91 10.19
N VAL A 66 -5.17 1.61 9.99
CA VAL A 66 -5.58 0.93 8.76
C VAL A 66 -6.63 -0.13 9.04
N ASP A 67 -7.61 -0.22 8.15
CA ASP A 67 -8.71 -1.19 8.23
C ASP A 67 -8.61 -2.21 7.10
N SER A 68 -8.73 -3.49 7.44
CA SER A 68 -8.65 -4.59 6.48
C SER A 68 -9.99 -4.85 5.80
N TRP A 69 -10.00 -4.87 4.47
CA TRP A 69 -11.20 -5.06 3.65
C TRP A 69 -11.17 -6.38 2.87
N SER A 70 -9.98 -6.80 2.43
CA SER A 70 -9.75 -8.05 1.71
C SER A 70 -8.52 -8.77 2.24
N PHE A 71 -8.42 -10.08 2.01
CA PHE A 71 -7.23 -10.84 2.36
C PHE A 71 -6.97 -11.99 1.38
N VAL A 72 -5.72 -12.46 1.34
CA VAL A 72 -5.27 -13.67 0.65
C VAL A 72 -4.28 -14.41 1.55
N GLU A 73 -4.41 -15.73 1.59
CA GLU A 73 -3.47 -16.59 2.31
C GLU A 73 -2.11 -16.59 1.60
N HIS A 74 -1.02 -16.41 2.35
CA HIS A 74 0.34 -16.39 1.81
C HIS A 74 1.34 -16.99 2.82
N LYS A 75 2.02 -18.06 2.42
CA LYS A 75 3.05 -18.75 3.23
C LYS A 75 2.58 -19.08 4.67
N GLY A 76 1.31 -19.46 4.82
CA GLY A 76 0.68 -19.77 6.12
C GLY A 76 0.23 -18.56 6.94
N GLY A 77 0.56 -17.35 6.50
CA GLY A 77 0.03 -16.08 7.01
C GLY A 77 -0.97 -15.45 6.04
N LYS A 78 -1.25 -14.16 6.22
CA LYS A 78 -2.22 -13.40 5.42
C LYS A 78 -1.66 -12.07 4.97
N ILE A 79 -1.85 -11.77 3.69
CA ILE A 79 -1.74 -10.41 3.17
C ILE A 79 -3.15 -9.81 3.20
N TYR A 80 -3.28 -8.59 3.72
CA TYR A 80 -4.51 -7.83 3.80
C TYR A 80 -4.43 -6.64 2.86
N GLY A 81 -5.54 -6.32 2.18
CA GLY A 81 -5.75 -5.07 1.47
C GLY A 81 -6.82 -4.25 2.20
N GLY A 82 -6.65 -2.93 2.22
CA GLY A 82 -7.50 -2.07 3.04
C GLY A 82 -7.39 -0.58 2.75
N ASP A 83 -8.00 0.20 3.63
CA ASP A 83 -7.99 1.68 3.68
C ASP A 83 -6.92 2.18 4.68
N GLY A 84 -6.64 3.47 4.62
CA GLY A 84 -6.23 4.29 5.76
C GLY A 84 -7.44 4.85 6.52
N ALA A 85 -7.38 6.14 6.89
CA ALA A 85 -8.38 6.81 7.73
C ALA A 85 -9.21 7.87 6.99
N MET A 86 -8.75 8.36 5.84
CA MET A 86 -9.35 9.48 5.11
C MET A 86 -10.11 9.04 3.84
N GLY A 87 -10.05 7.77 3.48
CA GLY A 87 -10.79 7.19 2.35
C GLY A 87 -10.17 7.41 0.96
N ASN A 88 -9.09 8.19 0.87
CA ASN A 88 -8.26 8.29 -0.35
C ASN A 88 -7.00 7.40 -0.29
N GLU A 89 -6.85 6.67 0.81
CA GLU A 89 -5.63 5.93 1.15
C GLU A 89 -5.84 4.44 0.91
N GLY A 90 -4.77 3.74 0.58
CA GLY A 90 -4.76 2.29 0.50
C GLY A 90 -3.65 1.69 1.32
N SER A 91 -3.90 0.52 1.89
CA SER A 91 -2.94 -0.25 2.65
C SER A 91 -2.81 -1.67 2.14
N LEU A 92 -1.60 -2.22 2.23
CA LEU A 92 -1.32 -3.65 2.07
C LEU A 92 -0.49 -4.12 3.26
N VAL A 93 -0.92 -5.13 3.99
CA VAL A 93 -0.20 -5.59 5.20
C VAL A 93 -0.03 -7.10 5.21
N TYR A 94 1.20 -7.57 5.41
CA TYR A 94 1.48 -8.99 5.62
C TYR A 94 1.70 -9.32 7.09
N ILE A 95 0.90 -10.27 7.54
CA ILE A 95 0.98 -10.91 8.86
C ILE A 95 1.38 -12.38 8.65
N ASP A 96 2.39 -12.87 9.38
CA ASP A 96 2.83 -14.26 9.29
C ASP A 96 1.87 -15.26 9.97
N ALA A 97 2.21 -16.54 9.90
CA ALA A 97 1.40 -17.63 10.48
C ALA A 97 1.25 -17.54 12.02
N ASP A 98 2.16 -16.83 12.68
CA ASP A 98 2.17 -16.63 14.14
C ASP A 98 1.46 -15.32 14.54
N ASN A 99 0.76 -14.68 13.60
CA ASN A 99 0.11 -13.37 13.75
C ASN A 99 1.06 -12.20 13.99
N ASN A 100 2.34 -12.31 13.62
CA ASN A 100 3.27 -11.20 13.71
C ASN A 100 3.21 -10.35 12.44
N PHE A 101 3.30 -9.03 12.62
CA PHE A 101 3.53 -8.12 11.50
C PHE A 101 4.89 -8.37 10.86
N VAL A 102 4.94 -8.42 9.53
CA VAL A 102 6.17 -8.60 8.76
C VAL A 102 6.51 -7.34 7.98
N TRP A 103 5.59 -6.89 7.11
CA TRP A 103 5.71 -5.66 6.34
C TRP A 103 4.34 -5.04 6.05
N GLY A 104 4.33 -3.76 5.73
CA GLY A 104 3.13 -3.04 5.32
C GLY A 104 3.43 -1.90 4.36
N PHE A 105 2.62 -1.76 3.32
CA PHE A 105 2.57 -0.58 2.47
C PHE A 105 1.46 0.36 2.95
N PHE A 106 1.75 1.65 2.90
CA PHE A 106 0.77 2.72 3.00
C PHE A 106 0.90 3.59 1.76
N PHE A 107 -0.22 3.90 1.10
CA PHE A 107 -0.30 4.76 -0.07
C PHE A 107 -1.36 5.84 0.16
N THR A 108 -1.00 7.08 -0.08
CA THR A 108 -1.84 8.26 0.16
C THR A 108 -2.81 8.55 -0.98
N GLN A 109 -2.64 7.92 -2.15
CA GLN A 109 -3.36 8.27 -3.38
C GLN A 109 -3.87 7.07 -4.20
N THR A 110 -4.07 5.92 -3.57
CA THR A 110 -4.58 4.73 -4.28
C THR A 110 -6.09 4.54 -4.16
N ASN A 111 -6.75 5.21 -3.21
CA ASN A 111 -8.01 4.74 -2.60
C ASN A 111 -7.84 3.35 -1.93
N PRO A 112 -8.82 2.88 -1.15
CA PRO A 112 -8.75 1.60 -0.46
C PRO A 112 -8.49 0.43 -1.40
N ILE A 113 -7.71 -0.56 -0.94
CA ILE A 113 -7.45 -1.79 -1.68
C ILE A 113 -8.52 -2.83 -1.37
N SER A 114 -9.44 -3.05 -2.31
CA SER A 114 -10.60 -3.93 -2.11
C SER A 114 -10.40 -5.35 -2.66
N PHE A 115 -9.41 -5.56 -3.53
CA PHE A 115 -9.11 -6.86 -4.10
C PHE A 115 -7.61 -7.13 -4.08
N ILE A 116 -7.23 -8.34 -3.67
CA ILE A 116 -5.86 -8.82 -3.74
C ILE A 116 -5.82 -10.29 -4.17
N SER A 117 -4.73 -10.67 -4.82
CA SER A 117 -4.42 -12.07 -5.15
C SER A 117 -2.91 -12.27 -5.25
N VAL A 118 -2.44 -13.49 -5.04
CA VAL A 118 -1.03 -13.84 -5.19
C VAL A 118 -0.89 -14.96 -6.20
N SER A 119 0.01 -14.81 -7.15
CA SER A 119 0.39 -15.85 -8.11
C SER A 119 1.86 -15.71 -8.48
N ASN A 120 2.61 -16.82 -8.46
CA ASN A 120 4.05 -16.85 -8.80
C ASN A 120 4.88 -15.78 -8.07
N ASP A 121 4.67 -15.63 -6.75
CA ASP A 121 5.31 -14.59 -5.92
C ASP A 121 5.04 -13.13 -6.35
N ILE A 122 4.04 -12.90 -7.21
CA ILE A 122 3.54 -11.57 -7.52
C ILE A 122 2.24 -11.34 -6.76
N LEU A 123 2.19 -10.27 -5.97
CA LEU A 123 0.98 -9.75 -5.36
C LEU A 123 0.32 -8.78 -6.34
N MET A 124 -0.87 -9.10 -6.79
CA MET A 124 -1.74 -8.17 -7.51
C MET A 124 -2.74 -7.56 -6.54
N ALA A 125 -2.83 -6.23 -6.52
CA ALA A 125 -3.78 -5.47 -5.70
C ALA A 125 -4.54 -4.48 -6.58
N ILE A 126 -5.85 -4.34 -6.36
CA ILE A 126 -6.73 -3.46 -7.12
C ILE A 126 -7.53 -2.60 -6.13
N ASN A 127 -7.62 -1.31 -6.43
CA ASN A 127 -8.35 -0.38 -5.58
C ASN A 127 -9.88 -0.54 -5.69
N GLU A 128 -10.61 0.07 -4.75
CA GLU A 128 -12.07 -0.08 -4.62
C GLU A 128 -12.87 0.34 -5.86
N HIS A 129 -12.31 1.23 -6.69
CA HIS A 129 -12.93 1.70 -7.92
C HIS A 129 -12.47 0.93 -9.17
N SER A 130 -11.57 -0.03 -9.02
CA SER A 130 -10.99 -0.81 -10.13
C SER A 130 -10.33 0.05 -11.21
N GLU A 131 -9.82 1.22 -10.81
CA GLU A 131 -9.15 2.18 -11.70
C GLU A 131 -7.63 2.14 -11.57
N LEU A 132 -7.13 1.45 -10.54
CA LEU A 132 -5.72 1.31 -10.27
C LEU A 132 -5.39 -0.12 -9.87
N LYS A 133 -4.33 -0.66 -10.47
CA LYS A 133 -3.78 -1.96 -10.20
C LYS A 133 -2.29 -1.82 -9.84
N LEU A 134 -1.91 -2.49 -8.76
CA LEU A 134 -0.53 -2.64 -8.30
C LEU A 134 -0.10 -4.08 -8.52
N GLU A 135 1.12 -4.28 -9.04
CA GLU A 135 1.81 -5.56 -9.05
C GLU A 135 3.11 -5.43 -8.25
N ILE A 136 3.29 -6.25 -7.23
CA ILE A 136 4.43 -6.18 -6.31
C ILE A 136 5.12 -7.54 -6.28
N ASN A 137 6.43 -7.55 -6.51
CA ASN A 137 7.23 -8.76 -6.36
C ASN A 137 7.45 -9.08 -4.87
N LEU A 138 6.90 -10.20 -4.39
CA LEU A 138 7.01 -10.62 -2.98
C LEU A 138 8.42 -11.09 -2.60
N ASN A 139 9.29 -11.38 -3.57
CA ASN A 139 10.70 -11.65 -3.33
C ASN A 139 11.56 -10.36 -3.34
N ASN A 140 11.06 -9.27 -3.90
CA ASN A 140 11.66 -7.94 -3.84
C ASN A 140 10.58 -6.86 -3.78
N LEU A 141 10.17 -6.49 -2.56
CA LEU A 141 9.05 -5.56 -2.31
C LEU A 141 9.26 -4.14 -2.85
N THR A 142 10.45 -3.81 -3.36
CA THR A 142 10.73 -2.52 -4.00
C THR A 142 10.45 -2.51 -5.50
N GLU A 143 10.22 -3.68 -6.11
CA GLU A 143 9.75 -3.83 -7.48
C GLU A 143 8.22 -3.73 -7.48
N ILE A 144 7.73 -2.55 -7.86
CA ILE A 144 6.32 -2.18 -7.86
C ILE A 144 5.97 -1.65 -9.25
N ASP A 145 5.04 -2.32 -9.91
CA ASP A 145 4.43 -1.84 -11.15
C ASP A 145 3.05 -1.28 -10.85
N VAL A 146 2.73 -0.14 -11.48
CA VAL A 146 1.45 0.55 -11.33
C VAL A 146 0.80 0.68 -12.69
N GLU A 147 -0.44 0.21 -12.80
CA GLU A 147 -1.26 0.30 -13.99
C GLU A 147 -2.53 1.08 -13.67
N VAL A 148 -2.74 2.19 -14.39
CA VAL A 148 -4.01 2.93 -14.34
C VAL A 148 -4.97 2.29 -15.32
N VAL A 149 -6.00 1.65 -14.79
CA VAL A 149 -7.03 0.95 -15.57
C VAL A 149 -8.14 1.95 -15.87
N MET A 150 -8.09 2.60 -17.03
CA MET A 150 -9.21 3.41 -17.48
C MET A 150 -10.35 2.49 -17.95
N PHE A 151 -11.34 2.24 -17.09
CA PHE A 151 -12.65 1.82 -17.61
C PHE A 151 -13.29 3.02 -18.31
N PRO A 152 -13.64 2.92 -19.61
CA PRO A 152 -14.31 4.01 -20.29
C PRO A 152 -15.65 4.25 -19.60
N ASN A 153 -15.80 5.41 -18.97
CA ASN A 153 -17.02 6.00 -18.42
C ASN A 153 -18.06 4.99 -17.91
N ARG A 154 -18.24 4.93 -16.59
CA ARG A 154 -19.59 4.66 -16.07
C ARG A 154 -20.50 5.74 -16.66
N VAL A 155 -21.17 5.43 -17.76
CA VAL A 155 -22.31 6.20 -18.25
C VAL A 155 -23.32 6.09 -17.13
N SER A 156 -23.46 7.16 -16.36
CA SER A 156 -24.58 7.34 -15.45
C SER A 156 -25.85 7.19 -16.29
N VAL A 157 -26.61 6.13 -16.03
CA VAL A 157 -27.99 5.99 -16.50
C VAL A 157 -28.88 6.74 -15.52
#